data_AF-A0A2T2U8X0-F1
#
_entry.id   AF-A0A2T2U8X0-F1
#
_cell.length_a   1.000
_cell.length_b   1.000
_cell.length_c   1.000
_cell.angle_alpha   90.00
_cell.angle_beta   90.00
_cell.angle_gamma   90.00
#
_symmetry.space_group_name_H-M   'P 1'
#
loop_
_entity.id
_entity.type
_entity.pdbx_description
1 polymer ?
#
loop_
_entity_poly.entity_id
_entity_poly.type
_entity_poly.pdbx_seq_one_letter_code
_entity_poly.pdbx_strand_id
1 'polypeptide(L)'
;MKISLPERPDPVHVGKLLCIGRNYADHASEMNRDVPETPMVFLKPATALIRTGEAVRLPPQSQDVHHEVELVAVIGTRGKHIARDRALDHVAGYALGLDMTARDLQSDAKQRRHPWSVAKGFDTFAPLGPITSAANVQDPQDLSLRLSVNETVRQDASTSALMFPVRELVHYCSQIFTLMPGDLLFTGTPSGVGSVQDGDALEAVGEGLEPLRVSVQRAE
;
A
#
# COMPACT_ATOMS: atom_id res chain seq x y z
N MET A 1 10.32 -3.71 12.30
CA MET A 1 9.09 -3.60 13.11
C MET A 1 8.45 -4.98 13.28
N LYS A 2 7.70 -5.22 14.36
CA LYS A 2 6.84 -6.40 14.51
C LYS A 2 5.36 -6.01 14.39
N ILE A 3 4.54 -6.88 13.85
CA ILE A 3 3.08 -6.72 13.77
C ILE A 3 2.39 -7.94 14.35
N SER A 4 1.26 -7.73 15.03
CA SER A 4 0.37 -8.80 15.46
C SER A 4 -0.45 -9.26 14.26
N LEU A 5 -0.48 -10.56 14.01
CA LEU A 5 -1.36 -11.15 13.01
C LEU A 5 -2.58 -11.78 13.70
N PRO A 6 -3.76 -11.70 13.08
CA PRO A 6 -4.91 -12.50 13.48
C PRO A 6 -4.52 -13.97 13.66
N GLU A 7 -5.07 -14.60 14.70
CA GLU A 7 -4.91 -16.04 15.00
C GLU A 7 -3.48 -16.52 15.28
N ARG A 8 -2.52 -15.60 15.43
CA ARG A 8 -1.16 -15.91 15.89
C ARG A 8 -0.91 -15.36 17.31
N PRO A 9 -0.37 -16.18 18.23
CA PRO A 9 -0.09 -15.72 19.59
C PRO A 9 1.06 -14.72 19.64
N ASP A 10 2.09 -14.94 18.82
CA ASP A 10 3.30 -14.12 18.83
C ASP A 10 3.35 -13.14 17.64
N PRO A 11 3.74 -11.88 17.86
CA PRO A 11 3.99 -10.93 16.79
C PRO A 11 5.10 -11.40 15.84
N VAL A 12 4.91 -11.16 14.54
CA VAL A 12 5.87 -11.51 13.50
C VAL A 12 6.67 -10.28 13.06
N HIS A 13 7.88 -10.50 12.56
CA HIS A 13 8.65 -9.44 11.92
C HIS A 13 8.05 -9.12 10.55
N VAL A 14 7.94 -7.82 10.25
CA VAL A 14 7.62 -7.38 8.89
C VAL A 14 8.83 -7.67 8.00
N GLY A 15 8.60 -8.47 6.95
CA GLY A 15 9.62 -8.87 5.99
C GLY A 15 9.78 -7.85 4.88
N LYS A 16 9.05 -8.05 3.77
CA LYS A 16 9.05 -7.16 2.61
C LYS A 16 7.69 -6.52 2.39
N LEU A 17 7.72 -5.31 1.83
CA LEU A 17 6.55 -4.61 1.33
C LEU A 17 6.56 -4.71 -0.19
N LEU A 18 5.65 -5.52 -0.73
CA LEU A 18 5.37 -5.66 -2.16
C LEU A 18 4.31 -4.63 -2.54
N CYS A 19 4.57 -3.82 -3.56
CA CYS A 19 3.67 -2.74 -3.95
C CYS A 19 3.36 -2.85 -5.44
N ILE A 20 2.09 -2.63 -5.81
CA ILE A 20 1.60 -2.76 -7.17
C ILE A 20 1.27 -1.39 -7.74
N GLY A 21 2.03 -0.96 -8.74
CA GLY A 21 1.71 0.29 -9.43
C GLY A 21 0.66 0.10 -10.51
N ARG A 22 -0.19 1.12 -10.71
CA ARG A 22 -1.23 1.18 -11.76
C ARG A 22 -2.20 0.00 -11.72
N ASN A 23 -2.83 -0.24 -10.57
CA ASN A 23 -3.83 -1.29 -10.44
C ASN A 23 -5.28 -0.80 -10.46
N TYR A 24 -5.51 0.51 -10.65
CA TYR A 24 -6.83 1.09 -10.91
C TYR A 24 -6.85 1.71 -12.30
N ALA A 25 -7.91 1.48 -13.07
CA ALA A 25 -8.03 1.98 -14.44
C ALA A 25 -8.02 3.51 -14.48
N ASP A 26 -8.81 4.17 -13.62
CA ASP A 26 -8.92 5.63 -13.59
C ASP A 26 -7.59 6.30 -13.22
N HIS A 27 -6.80 5.67 -12.34
CA HIS A 27 -5.45 6.15 -12.01
C HIS A 27 -4.47 5.95 -13.17
N ALA A 28 -4.57 4.83 -13.91
CA ALA A 28 -3.76 4.63 -15.11
C ALA A 28 -4.07 5.67 -16.21
N SER A 29 -5.36 5.99 -16.39
CA SER A 29 -5.85 7.02 -17.32
C SER A 29 -5.43 8.43 -16.89
N GLU A 30 -5.53 8.79 -15.60
CA GLU A 30 -5.03 10.07 -15.05
C GLU A 30 -3.55 10.29 -15.37
N MET A 31 -2.78 9.21 -15.39
CA MET A 31 -1.35 9.25 -15.74
C MET A 31 -1.06 9.18 -17.25
N ASN A 32 -2.08 9.15 -18.11
CA ASN A 32 -1.99 8.94 -19.57
C ASN A 32 -1.19 7.68 -19.97
N ARG A 33 -1.50 6.52 -19.37
CA ARG A 33 -0.75 5.29 -19.65
C ARG A 33 -1.66 4.09 -19.89
N ASP A 34 -1.18 3.18 -20.74
CA ASP A 34 -1.81 1.88 -20.99
C ASP A 34 -1.84 1.02 -19.72
N VAL A 35 -2.91 0.23 -19.61
CA VAL A 35 -3.07 -0.80 -18.58
C VAL A 35 -1.99 -1.86 -18.79
N PRO A 36 -1.17 -2.18 -17.77
CA PRO A 36 -0.16 -3.23 -17.88
C PRO A 36 -0.79 -4.60 -18.15
N GLU A 37 -0.17 -5.45 -18.97
CA GLU A 37 -0.59 -6.85 -19.15
C GLU A 37 -0.29 -7.72 -17.92
N THR A 38 0.68 -7.30 -17.10
CA THR A 38 1.08 -7.98 -15.86
C THR A 38 1.28 -6.98 -14.72
N PRO A 39 1.08 -7.38 -13.45
CA PRO A 39 1.25 -6.48 -12.31
C PRO A 39 2.67 -5.86 -12.27
N MET A 40 2.74 -4.53 -12.19
CA MET A 40 4.00 -3.81 -12.06
C MET A 40 4.42 -3.78 -10.58
N VAL A 41 5.34 -4.67 -10.21
CA VAL A 41 5.78 -4.85 -8.81
C VAL A 41 7.01 -4.01 -8.51
N PHE A 42 7.01 -3.32 -7.38
CA PHE A 42 8.22 -2.77 -6.75
C PHE A 42 8.21 -3.06 -5.25
N LEU A 43 9.34 -2.77 -4.59
CA LEU A 43 9.54 -3.06 -3.17
C LEU A 43 9.78 -1.78 -2.37
N LYS A 44 9.28 -1.76 -1.13
CA LYS A 44 9.72 -0.84 -0.08
C LYS A 44 10.49 -1.59 1.02
N PRO A 45 11.50 -0.98 1.64
CA PRO A 45 12.13 -1.55 2.82
C PRO A 45 11.16 -1.55 4.01
N ALA A 46 11.31 -2.49 4.94
CA ALA A 46 10.50 -2.55 6.15
C ALA A 46 10.69 -1.34 7.09
N THR A 47 11.76 -0.55 6.91
CA THR A 47 11.99 0.70 7.65
C THR A 47 11.09 1.85 7.20
N ALA A 48 10.45 1.74 6.02
CA ALA A 48 9.44 2.69 5.57
C ALA A 48 8.15 2.63 6.41
N LEU A 49 7.93 1.52 7.14
CA LEU A 49 6.69 1.27 7.85
C LEU A 49 6.55 2.14 9.10
N ILE A 50 5.41 2.81 9.22
CA ILE A 50 4.92 3.45 10.44
C ILE A 50 3.46 3.08 10.69
N ARG A 51 2.98 3.24 11.91
CA ARG A 51 1.62 2.89 12.34
C ARG A 51 0.76 4.14 12.47
N THR A 52 -0.55 3.91 12.58
CA THR A 52 -1.51 4.97 12.91
C THR A 52 -1.08 5.73 14.17
N GLY A 53 -1.20 7.06 14.15
CA GLY A 53 -0.74 7.98 15.19
C GLY A 53 0.70 8.48 15.02
N GLU A 54 1.48 7.88 14.12
CA GLU A 54 2.84 8.36 13.79
C GLU A 54 2.82 9.40 12.66
N ALA A 55 4.00 9.88 12.26
CA ALA A 55 4.15 10.95 11.27
C ALA A 55 4.94 10.53 10.03
N VAL A 56 4.43 10.89 8.84
CA VAL A 56 5.19 10.87 7.60
C VAL A 56 6.20 12.02 7.62
N ARG A 57 7.47 11.71 7.37
CA ARG A 57 8.58 12.67 7.32
C ARG A 57 8.84 13.09 5.89
N LEU A 58 8.63 14.38 5.58
CA LEU A 58 9.00 14.92 4.27
C LEU A 58 10.54 14.96 4.15
N PRO A 59 11.14 14.21 3.23
CA PRO A 59 12.58 14.14 3.11
C PRO A 59 13.11 15.41 2.42
N PRO A 60 14.27 15.95 2.83
CA PRO A 60 14.85 17.15 2.19
C PRO A 60 15.19 16.94 0.71
N GLN A 61 15.32 15.68 0.27
CA GLN A 61 15.60 15.29 -1.11
C GLN A 61 14.41 15.48 -2.07
N SER A 62 13.19 15.66 -1.56
CA SER A 62 11.98 15.82 -2.38
C SER A 62 11.25 17.12 -2.04
N GLN A 63 10.69 17.76 -3.07
CA GLN A 63 9.82 18.92 -2.94
C GLN A 63 8.36 18.57 -3.24
N ASP A 64 8.08 17.33 -3.63
CA ASP A 64 6.76 16.89 -4.08
C ASP A 64 6.47 15.47 -3.60
N VAL A 65 5.90 15.35 -2.39
CA VAL A 65 5.52 14.07 -1.80
C VAL A 65 4.02 13.89 -1.93
N HIS A 66 3.59 12.78 -2.52
CA HIS A 66 2.20 12.45 -2.75
C HIS A 66 1.68 11.39 -1.78
N HIS A 67 0.38 11.49 -1.45
CA HIS A 67 -0.38 10.41 -0.83
C HIS A 67 -0.96 9.45 -1.89
N GLU A 68 -1.03 8.17 -1.54
CA GLU A 68 -1.62 7.11 -2.36
C GLU A 68 -2.31 6.10 -1.42
N VAL A 69 -3.64 6.18 -1.24
CA VAL A 69 -4.37 5.23 -0.37
C VAL A 69 -4.53 3.87 -1.03
N GLU A 70 -4.22 2.81 -0.29
CA GLU A 70 -4.28 1.44 -0.79
C GLU A 70 -4.89 0.47 0.22
N LEU A 71 -5.50 -0.60 -0.29
CA LEU A 71 -5.71 -1.81 0.49
C LEU A 71 -4.37 -2.53 0.64
N VAL A 72 -4.08 -3.00 1.84
CA VAL A 72 -2.89 -3.82 2.13
C VAL A 72 -3.34 -5.20 2.57
N ALA A 73 -2.97 -6.23 1.80
CA ALA A 73 -3.11 -7.62 2.22
C ALA A 73 -1.89 -8.05 3.05
N VAL A 74 -2.14 -8.58 4.24
CA VAL A 74 -1.09 -9.02 5.16
C VAL A 74 -0.93 -10.53 5.06
N ILE A 75 0.26 -10.99 4.65
CA ILE A 75 0.52 -12.42 4.50
C ILE A 75 0.62 -13.07 5.88
N GLY A 76 -0.20 -14.11 6.07
CA GLY A 76 -0.27 -14.91 7.29
C GLY A 76 0.44 -16.25 7.20
N THR A 77 0.51 -16.82 6.00
CA THR A 77 1.02 -18.17 5.77
C THR A 77 2.09 -18.15 4.70
N ARG A 78 3.24 -18.79 4.99
CA ARG A 78 4.34 -18.91 4.02
C ARG A 78 3.86 -19.61 2.75
N GLY A 79 4.24 -19.11 1.58
CA GLY A 79 3.90 -19.76 0.32
C GLY A 79 4.80 -19.34 -0.85
N LYS A 80 5.00 -20.26 -1.79
CA LYS A 80 5.73 -20.07 -3.05
C LYS A 80 5.00 -20.87 -4.13
N HIS A 81 4.86 -20.31 -5.34
CA HIS A 81 4.07 -20.91 -6.41
C HIS A 81 2.63 -21.25 -5.97
N ILE A 82 1.99 -20.35 -5.22
CA ILE A 82 0.65 -20.55 -4.66
C ILE A 82 -0.35 -20.62 -5.82
N ALA A 83 -1.24 -21.60 -5.81
CA ALA A 83 -2.33 -21.69 -6.81
C ALA A 83 -3.33 -20.54 -6.63
N ARG A 84 -3.90 -20.03 -7.73
CA ARG A 84 -4.81 -18.86 -7.72
C ARG A 84 -5.99 -19.01 -6.77
N ASP A 85 -6.60 -20.20 -6.75
CA ASP A 85 -7.73 -20.57 -5.91
C ASP A 85 -7.38 -20.73 -4.42
N ARG A 86 -6.09 -20.86 -4.10
CA ARG A 86 -5.57 -20.93 -2.72
C ARG A 86 -4.96 -19.62 -2.24
N ALA A 87 -4.92 -18.59 -3.09
CA ALA A 87 -4.16 -17.37 -2.82
C ALA A 87 -4.63 -16.63 -1.56
N LEU A 88 -5.94 -16.52 -1.35
CA LEU A 88 -6.48 -15.80 -0.19
C LEU A 88 -6.29 -16.56 1.13
N ASP A 89 -6.12 -17.89 1.11
CA ASP A 89 -5.82 -18.68 2.32
C ASP A 89 -4.46 -18.32 2.95
N HIS A 90 -3.61 -17.61 2.20
CA HIS A 90 -2.33 -17.13 2.69
C HIS A 90 -2.41 -15.73 3.32
N VAL A 91 -3.56 -15.06 3.27
CA VAL A 91 -3.77 -13.72 3.81
C VAL A 91 -4.34 -13.83 5.23
N ALA A 92 -3.64 -13.27 6.22
CA ALA A 92 -4.14 -13.23 7.60
C ALA A 92 -5.15 -12.10 7.82
N GLY A 93 -5.04 -11.03 7.05
CA GLY A 93 -5.89 -9.86 7.24
C GLY A 93 -5.60 -8.73 6.27
N TYR A 94 -6.36 -7.66 6.46
CA TYR A 94 -6.36 -6.49 5.61
C TYR A 94 -6.20 -5.22 6.45
N ALA A 95 -5.59 -4.20 5.87
CA ALA A 95 -5.45 -2.89 6.48
C ALA A 95 -5.51 -1.81 5.42
N LEU A 96 -5.83 -0.59 5.83
CA LEU A 96 -5.56 0.61 5.05
C LEU A 96 -4.07 0.91 5.10
N GLY A 97 -3.48 1.28 3.97
CA GLY A 97 -2.10 1.73 3.88
C GLY A 97 -1.96 2.97 3.00
N LEU A 98 -0.83 3.67 3.16
CA LEU A 98 -0.45 4.75 2.26
C LEU A 98 0.87 4.41 1.56
N ASP A 99 0.87 4.44 0.24
CA ASP A 99 2.07 4.36 -0.58
C ASP A 99 2.64 5.78 -0.83
N MET A 100 3.22 6.37 0.21
CA MET A 100 3.81 7.70 0.09
C MET A 100 4.92 7.71 -0.98
N THR A 101 4.93 8.75 -1.79
CA THR A 101 5.76 8.80 -3.00
C THR A 101 6.38 10.17 -3.20
N ALA A 102 7.70 10.24 -3.27
CA ALA A 102 8.42 11.43 -3.76
C ALA A 102 8.27 11.49 -5.29
N ARG A 103 7.25 12.20 -5.76
CA ARG A 103 6.78 12.16 -7.15
C ARG A 103 7.79 12.78 -8.12
N ASP A 104 8.47 13.84 -7.70
CA ASP A 104 9.59 14.45 -8.40
C ASP A 104 10.73 13.45 -8.64
N LEU A 105 11.17 12.75 -7.59
CA LEU A 105 12.21 11.72 -7.68
C LEU A 105 11.76 10.51 -8.50
N GLN A 106 10.49 10.11 -8.40
CA GLN A 106 9.94 9.03 -9.22
C GLN A 106 9.96 9.39 -10.71
N SER A 107 9.69 10.65 -11.03
CA SER A 107 9.68 11.14 -12.42
C SER A 107 11.09 11.17 -13.00
N ASP A 108 12.09 11.65 -12.25
CA ASP A 108 13.50 11.59 -12.64
C ASP A 108 13.97 10.14 -12.83
N ALA A 109 13.64 9.25 -11.88
CA ALA A 109 13.99 7.83 -11.99
C ALA A 109 13.38 7.18 -13.23
N LYS A 110 12.13 7.50 -13.58
CA LYS A 110 11.48 7.03 -14.82
C LYS A 110 12.19 7.54 -16.07
N GLN A 111 12.55 8.82 -16.11
CA GLN A 111 13.25 9.42 -17.25
C GLN A 111 14.63 8.77 -17.48
N ARG A 112 15.33 8.46 -16.39
CA ARG A 112 16.65 7.82 -16.41
C ARG A 112 16.60 6.29 -16.45
N ARG A 113 15.41 5.68 -16.40
CA ARG A 113 15.19 4.22 -16.30
C ARG A 113 15.89 3.60 -15.07
N HIS A 114 15.94 4.35 -13.97
CA HIS A 114 16.47 3.90 -12.69
C HIS A 114 15.39 3.20 -11.84
N PRO A 115 15.80 2.37 -10.84
CA PRO A 115 14.88 1.78 -9.87
C PRO A 115 14.09 2.83 -9.08
N TRP A 116 12.85 2.50 -8.70
CA TRP A 116 11.95 3.41 -7.98
C TRP A 116 12.17 3.41 -6.46
N SER A 117 13.02 2.53 -5.94
CA SER A 117 13.22 2.36 -4.49
C SER A 117 13.56 3.68 -3.79
N VAL A 118 14.30 4.58 -4.43
CA VAL A 118 14.66 5.89 -3.87
C VAL A 118 13.51 6.90 -3.84
N ALA A 119 12.44 6.68 -4.60
CA ALA A 119 11.26 7.55 -4.61
C ALA A 119 10.11 7.00 -3.74
N LYS A 120 10.11 5.68 -3.52
CA LYS A 120 9.05 4.95 -2.82
C LYS A 120 9.46 4.48 -1.42
N GLY A 121 10.75 4.34 -1.14
CA GLY A 121 11.26 3.60 0.02
C GLY A 121 11.92 4.43 1.12
N PHE A 122 11.65 5.74 1.21
CA PHE A 122 12.10 6.53 2.36
C PHE A 122 11.52 5.98 3.67
N ASP A 123 12.19 6.26 4.77
CA ASP A 123 11.61 6.01 6.09
C ASP A 123 10.25 6.72 6.19
N THR A 124 9.29 6.11 6.90
CA THR A 124 7.91 6.60 7.07
C THR A 124 7.02 6.61 5.82
N PHE A 125 7.49 6.15 4.65
CA PHE A 125 6.71 6.15 3.40
C PHE A 125 5.74 4.96 3.21
N ALA A 126 5.55 4.15 4.24
CA ALA A 126 4.55 3.09 4.25
C ALA A 126 3.70 3.12 5.54
N PRO A 127 2.90 4.17 5.79
CA PRO A 127 1.87 4.13 6.82
C PRO A 127 0.94 2.91 6.68
N LEU A 128 0.68 2.23 7.79
CA LEU A 128 -0.19 1.05 7.85
C LEU A 128 -1.15 1.15 9.04
N GLY A 129 -2.43 1.01 8.77
CA GLY A 129 -3.51 0.98 9.77
C GLY A 129 -3.52 -0.30 10.59
N PRO A 130 -4.43 -0.40 11.59
CA PRO A 130 -4.67 -1.64 12.31
C PRO A 130 -5.10 -2.77 11.35
N ILE A 131 -4.69 -4.00 11.65
CA ILE A 131 -4.95 -5.15 10.80
C ILE A 131 -6.29 -5.76 11.20
N THR A 132 -7.23 -5.76 10.26
CA THR A 132 -8.51 -6.44 10.39
C THR A 132 -8.34 -7.89 9.96
N SER A 133 -8.86 -8.84 10.75
CA SER A 133 -8.83 -10.26 10.40
C SER A 133 -9.47 -10.52 9.04
N ALA A 134 -8.86 -11.39 8.23
CA ALA A 134 -9.45 -11.80 6.96
C ALA A 134 -10.81 -12.47 7.17
N ALA A 135 -11.03 -13.14 8.31
CA ALA A 135 -12.32 -13.73 8.68
C ALA A 135 -13.44 -12.69 8.90
N ASN A 136 -13.08 -11.43 9.16
CA ASN A 136 -14.03 -10.33 9.36
C ASN A 136 -14.27 -9.51 8.09
N VAL A 137 -13.58 -9.82 6.99
CA VAL A 137 -13.73 -9.15 5.70
C VAL A 137 -14.48 -10.07 4.75
N GLN A 138 -15.68 -9.68 4.32
CA GLN A 138 -16.55 -10.52 3.49
C GLN A 138 -15.97 -10.74 2.09
N ASP A 139 -15.62 -9.66 1.38
CA ASP A 139 -14.95 -9.74 0.09
C ASP A 139 -13.88 -8.63 0.00
N PRO A 140 -12.57 -8.94 -0.06
CA PRO A 140 -11.53 -7.95 -0.25
C PRO A 140 -11.56 -7.26 -1.61
N GLN A 141 -12.41 -7.75 -2.53
CA GLN A 141 -12.67 -7.14 -3.83
C GLN A 141 -13.85 -6.16 -3.80
N ASP A 142 -14.54 -5.95 -2.67
CA ASP A 142 -15.66 -5.00 -2.58
C ASP A 142 -15.63 -4.17 -1.28
N LEU A 143 -14.51 -3.50 -1.05
CA LEU A 143 -14.28 -2.59 0.08
C LEU A 143 -14.22 -1.15 -0.41
N SER A 144 -14.85 -0.25 0.32
CA SER A 144 -14.66 1.20 0.14
C SER A 144 -13.33 1.65 0.72
N LEU A 145 -12.64 2.55 0.02
CA LEU A 145 -11.40 3.20 0.44
C LEU A 145 -11.56 4.71 0.23
N ARG A 146 -11.49 5.47 1.31
CA ARG A 146 -11.54 6.93 1.27
C ARG A 146 -10.36 7.52 2.03
N LEU A 147 -9.73 8.52 1.44
CA LEU A 147 -8.66 9.32 2.06
C LEU A 147 -9.04 10.79 2.09
N SER A 148 -8.87 11.41 3.25
CA SER A 148 -8.99 12.85 3.44
C SER A 148 -7.65 13.46 3.85
N VAL A 149 -7.36 14.66 3.35
CA VAL A 149 -6.26 15.52 3.79
C VAL A 149 -6.89 16.77 4.40
N ASN A 150 -6.65 17.00 5.69
CA ASN A 150 -7.29 18.08 6.46
C ASN A 150 -8.81 18.12 6.24
N GLU A 151 -9.46 16.97 6.48
CA GLU A 151 -10.93 16.77 6.35
C GLU A 151 -11.49 16.89 4.92
N THR A 152 -10.66 17.26 3.94
CA THR A 152 -11.05 17.32 2.53
C THR A 152 -10.77 15.98 1.86
N VAL A 153 -11.81 15.31 1.37
CA VAL A 153 -11.67 14.06 0.62
C VAL A 153 -10.84 14.29 -0.64
N ARG A 154 -9.78 13.47 -0.80
CA ARG A 154 -8.88 13.50 -1.97
C ARG A 154 -8.99 12.25 -2.82
N GLN A 155 -9.23 11.11 -2.21
CA GLN A 155 -9.41 9.83 -2.90
C GLN A 155 -10.64 9.12 -2.32
N ASP A 156 -11.45 8.52 -3.19
CA ASP A 156 -12.66 7.77 -2.82
C ASP A 156 -12.94 6.73 -3.93
N ALA A 157 -12.83 5.45 -3.59
CA ALA A 157 -13.00 4.37 -4.55
C ALA A 157 -13.43 3.06 -3.87
N SER A 158 -13.85 2.09 -4.69
CA SER A 158 -14.03 0.70 -4.25
C SER A 158 -12.89 -0.16 -4.80
N THR A 159 -12.43 -1.13 -4.01
CA THR A 159 -11.47 -2.15 -4.44
C THR A 159 -12.00 -2.99 -5.60
N SER A 160 -13.30 -2.97 -5.90
CA SER A 160 -13.89 -3.63 -7.06
C SER A 160 -13.34 -3.11 -8.39
N ALA A 161 -12.80 -1.89 -8.38
CA ALA A 161 -12.11 -1.29 -9.51
C ALA A 161 -10.63 -1.72 -9.67
N LEU A 162 -10.10 -2.58 -8.79
CA LEU A 162 -8.77 -3.17 -8.98
C LEU A 162 -8.76 -4.02 -10.26
N MET A 163 -7.83 -3.73 -11.17
CA MET A 163 -7.68 -4.47 -12.43
C MET A 163 -7.14 -5.88 -12.19
N PHE A 164 -6.16 -6.00 -11.29
CA PHE A 164 -5.66 -7.26 -10.77
C PHE A 164 -6.19 -7.45 -9.34
N PRO A 165 -7.11 -8.41 -9.11
CA PRO A 165 -7.69 -8.64 -7.79
C PRO A 165 -6.64 -9.17 -6.81
N VAL A 166 -6.88 -9.02 -5.50
CA VAL A 166 -5.92 -9.44 -4.45
C VAL A 166 -5.45 -10.88 -4.62
N ARG A 167 -6.36 -11.80 -4.98
CA ARG A 167 -6.03 -13.20 -5.28
C ARG A 167 -4.99 -13.36 -6.39
N GLU A 168 -5.10 -12.56 -7.46
CA GLU A 168 -4.17 -12.60 -8.59
C GLU A 168 -2.82 -12.01 -8.20
N LEU A 169 -2.82 -10.93 -7.42
CA LEU A 169 -1.59 -10.31 -6.91
C LEU A 169 -0.80 -11.27 -6.01
N VAL A 170 -1.46 -11.93 -5.06
CA VAL A 170 -0.83 -12.92 -4.19
C VAL A 170 -0.29 -14.10 -5.01
N HIS A 171 -1.10 -14.63 -5.94
CA HIS A 171 -0.66 -15.68 -6.87
C HIS A 171 0.58 -15.26 -7.64
N TYR A 172 0.52 -14.12 -8.34
CA TYR A 172 1.58 -13.58 -9.20
C TYR A 172 2.87 -13.32 -8.40
N CYS A 173 2.78 -12.58 -7.29
CA CYS A 173 3.93 -12.29 -6.45
C CYS A 173 4.56 -13.58 -5.90
N SER A 174 3.76 -14.60 -5.58
CA SER A 174 4.29 -15.90 -5.13
C SER A 174 5.04 -16.68 -6.21
N GLN A 175 4.78 -16.41 -7.50
CA GLN A 175 5.56 -17.01 -8.60
C GLN A 175 6.99 -16.45 -8.63
N ILE A 176 7.20 -15.23 -8.14
CA ILE A 176 8.49 -14.53 -8.18
C ILE A 176 9.20 -14.61 -6.82
N PHE A 177 8.50 -14.27 -5.74
CA PHE A 177 9.04 -14.22 -4.38
C PHE A 177 8.36 -15.25 -3.48
N THR A 178 9.10 -15.91 -2.59
CA THR A 178 8.45 -16.63 -1.48
C THR A 178 7.77 -15.60 -0.58
N LEU A 179 6.47 -15.74 -0.36
CA LEU A 179 5.71 -14.91 0.59
C LEU A 179 5.89 -15.49 1.99
N MET A 180 6.17 -14.63 2.95
CA MET A 180 6.45 -14.96 4.35
C MET A 180 5.40 -14.32 5.25
N PRO A 181 5.05 -14.95 6.40
CA PRO A 181 4.20 -14.29 7.39
C PRO A 181 4.77 -12.93 7.80
N GLY A 182 3.96 -11.89 7.74
CA GLY A 182 4.36 -10.51 7.99
C GLY A 182 4.79 -9.71 6.76
N ASP A 183 4.85 -10.32 5.57
CA ASP A 183 4.94 -9.56 4.33
C ASP A 183 3.65 -8.80 4.07
N LEU A 184 3.80 -7.62 3.47
CA LEU A 184 2.70 -6.70 3.18
C LEU A 184 2.58 -6.53 1.67
N LEU A 185 1.36 -6.63 1.15
CA LEU A 185 1.05 -6.45 -0.27
C LEU A 185 0.12 -5.25 -0.45
N PHE A 186 0.71 -4.14 -0.85
CA PHE A 186 0.08 -2.89 -1.26
C PHE A 186 -0.50 -3.06 -2.67
N THR A 187 -1.83 -2.97 -2.80
CA THR A 187 -2.54 -3.45 -3.99
C THR A 187 -2.69 -2.42 -5.10
N GLY A 188 -2.19 -1.21 -4.92
CA GLY A 188 -2.37 -0.06 -5.81
C GLY A 188 -3.37 0.96 -5.27
N THR A 189 -3.26 2.18 -5.80
CA THR A 189 -4.04 3.36 -5.41
C THR A 189 -5.04 3.79 -6.50
N PRO A 190 -6.23 4.30 -6.14
CA PRO A 190 -7.17 4.91 -7.07
C PRO A 190 -6.72 6.30 -7.53
N SER A 191 -7.50 6.95 -8.39
CA SER A 191 -7.26 8.34 -8.81
C SER A 191 -7.34 9.33 -7.64
N GLY A 192 -6.91 10.58 -7.89
CA GLY A 192 -6.94 11.65 -6.88
C GLY A 192 -5.70 11.70 -5.98
N VAL A 193 -4.59 11.11 -6.44
CA VAL A 193 -3.28 11.25 -5.78
C VAL A 193 -2.88 12.73 -5.77
N GLY A 194 -2.30 13.21 -4.67
CA GLY A 194 -1.97 14.62 -4.55
C GLY A 194 -0.85 14.87 -3.56
N SER A 195 -0.24 16.05 -3.66
CA SER A 195 0.84 16.45 -2.78
C SER A 195 0.34 16.71 -1.36
N VAL A 196 1.22 16.45 -0.39
CA VAL A 196 1.04 16.76 1.03
C VAL A 196 2.09 17.76 1.50
N GLN A 197 1.74 18.54 2.50
CA GLN A 197 2.56 19.61 3.06
C GLN A 197 2.84 19.36 4.54
N ASP A 198 3.86 20.07 5.05
CA ASP A 198 4.14 20.10 6.47
C ASP A 198 2.91 20.59 7.26
N GLY A 199 2.55 19.85 8.31
CA GLY A 199 1.36 20.12 9.13
C GLY A 199 0.07 19.44 8.65
N ASP A 200 0.05 18.79 7.48
CA ASP A 200 -1.15 18.08 7.01
C ASP A 200 -1.51 16.88 7.91
N ALA A 201 -2.81 16.64 8.07
CA ALA A 201 -3.37 15.45 8.70
C ALA A 201 -4.04 14.57 7.63
N LEU A 202 -3.64 13.30 7.57
CA LEU A 202 -4.19 12.30 6.65
C LEU A 202 -5.03 11.31 7.43
N GLU A 203 -6.26 11.10 6.97
CA GLU A 203 -7.14 10.06 7.49
C GLU A 203 -7.67 9.19 6.34
N ALA A 204 -7.35 7.89 6.39
CA ALA A 204 -7.96 6.89 5.55
C ALA A 204 -9.01 6.09 6.34
N VAL A 205 -10.16 5.86 5.71
CA VAL A 205 -11.26 5.04 6.23
C VAL A 205 -11.74 4.07 5.14
N GLY A 206 -12.29 2.94 5.56
CA GLY A 206 -12.88 1.96 4.66
C GLY A 206 -13.84 1.05 5.41
N GLU A 207 -14.91 0.62 4.75
CA GLU A 207 -15.92 -0.23 5.38
C GLU A 207 -15.31 -1.55 5.85
N GLY A 208 -15.59 -1.93 7.11
CA GLY A 208 -15.03 -3.14 7.71
C GLY A 208 -13.54 -3.07 8.02
N LEU A 209 -12.87 -1.93 7.82
CA LEU A 209 -11.46 -1.73 8.15
C LEU A 209 -11.28 -0.67 9.24
N GLU A 210 -10.30 -0.90 10.11
CA GLU A 210 -9.90 0.10 11.10
C GLU A 210 -9.19 1.30 10.42
N PRO A 211 -9.47 2.54 10.88
CA PRO A 211 -8.96 3.75 10.25
C PRO A 211 -7.44 3.90 10.42
N LEU A 212 -6.81 4.52 9.42
CA LEU A 212 -5.41 4.92 9.45
C LEU A 212 -5.33 6.44 9.55
N ARG A 213 -4.66 6.95 10.60
CA ARG A 213 -4.43 8.38 10.82
C ARG A 213 -2.94 8.64 10.95
N VAL A 214 -2.40 9.57 10.18
CA VAL A 214 -1.01 10.03 10.31
C VAL A 214 -0.92 11.54 10.09
N SER A 215 0.06 12.19 10.72
CA SER A 215 0.41 13.58 10.42
C SER A 215 1.58 13.65 9.44
N VAL A 216 1.75 14.79 8.78
CA VAL A 216 2.91 15.08 7.94
C VAL A 216 3.78 16.11 8.64
N GLN A 217 5.08 15.82 8.71
CA GLN A 217 6.05 16.68 9.37
C GLN A 217 7.29 16.79 8.47
N ARG A 218 7.78 18.00 8.23
CA ARG A 218 9.08 18.20 7.59
C ARG A 218 10.18 17.70 8.52
N ALA A 219 11.13 16.95 7.99
CA ALA A 219 12.31 16.58 8.77
C ALA A 219 13.10 17.85 9.13
N GLU A 220 13.51 17.97 10.39
CA GLU A 220 14.43 19.03 10.86
C GLU A 220 15.82 18.87 10.24
#